data_AF-A0A9P0NHX7-F1
#
_entry.id   AF-A0A9P0NHX7-F1
#
_cell.length_a   1.000
_cell.length_b   1.000
_cell.length_c   1.000
_cell.angle_alpha   90.00
_cell.angle_beta   90.00
_cell.angle_gamma   90.00
#
_symmetry.space_group_name_H-M   'P 1'
#
loop_
_entity.id
_entity.type
_entity.pdbx_description
1 polymer ?
#
loop_
_entity_poly.entity_id
_entity_poly.type
_entity_poly.pdbx_seq_one_letter_code
_entity_poly.pdbx_strand_id
1 'polypeptide(L)'
;MKLNQVKSVSELFWKFMPHVDIHEVLIYETNDGQNSTIIPKAATCTIENQTVSLRDDDNPSLYYSPPCTRVKRCGGCCGSSLVSCQPTEVEMLNFEVTVLQYNETFTFKEKRIITVEQHVKCKCDCIVKEKDCKPSQMYSTRECRCVCNNSEEEQKCDEQEKKIWDSDTCSCQCIEEQECTTGYKFDYDTCCCELA
;
A
#
# COMPACT_ATOMS: atom_id res chain seq x y z
N MET A 1 0.71 -17.20 5.27
CA MET A 1 1.13 -16.34 6.43
C MET A 1 -0.06 -15.46 6.85
N LYS A 2 -0.27 -15.09 8.13
CA LYS A 2 -1.41 -14.24 8.58
C LYS A 2 -0.94 -12.84 9.00
N LEU A 3 -0.42 -12.07 8.05
CA LEU A 3 0.30 -10.81 8.31
C LEU A 3 -0.62 -9.67 8.78
N ASN A 4 -1.84 -9.59 8.25
CA ASN A 4 -2.82 -8.54 8.59
C ASN A 4 -3.43 -8.65 10.00
N GLN A 5 -3.11 -9.71 10.74
CA GLN A 5 -3.64 -9.91 12.09
C GLN A 5 -2.69 -9.43 13.18
N VAL A 6 -1.44 -9.12 12.85
CA VAL A 6 -0.41 -8.74 13.82
C VAL A 6 -0.53 -7.26 14.16
N LYS A 7 -0.75 -6.95 15.44
CA LYS A 7 -0.95 -5.58 15.93
C LYS A 7 0.27 -5.00 16.65
N SER A 8 1.24 -5.83 17.00
CA SER A 8 2.43 -5.42 17.73
C SER A 8 3.64 -6.29 17.39
N VAL A 9 4.84 -5.77 17.68
CA VAL A 9 6.08 -6.52 17.54
C VAL A 9 6.08 -7.75 18.47
N SER A 10 5.55 -7.63 19.69
CA SER A 10 5.40 -8.75 20.62
C SER A 10 4.53 -9.87 20.04
N GLU A 11 3.39 -9.52 19.40
CA GLU A 11 2.52 -10.49 18.73
C GLU A 11 3.21 -11.14 17.52
N LEU A 12 4.05 -10.38 16.80
CA LEU A 12 4.83 -10.91 15.68
C LEU A 12 5.80 -12.00 16.14
N PHE A 13 6.62 -11.71 17.16
CA PHE A 13 7.61 -12.64 17.69
C PHE A 13 6.94 -13.89 18.25
N TRP A 14 5.91 -13.74 19.08
CA TRP A 14 5.18 -14.90 19.62
C TRP A 14 4.57 -15.80 18.52
N LYS A 15 4.03 -15.19 17.45
CA LYS A 15 3.30 -15.92 16.40
C LYS A 15 4.20 -16.56 15.34
N PHE A 16 5.33 -15.94 15.03
CA PHE A 16 6.20 -16.35 13.91
C PHE A 16 7.63 -16.73 14.31
N MET A 17 8.07 -16.32 15.50
CA MET A 17 9.40 -16.63 16.05
C MET A 17 9.30 -17.03 17.53
N PRO A 18 8.50 -18.07 17.88
CA PRO A 18 8.17 -18.40 19.28
C PRO A 18 9.38 -18.84 20.11
N HIS A 19 10.49 -19.22 19.47
CA HIS A 19 11.73 -19.66 20.12
C HIS A 19 12.81 -18.59 20.15
N VAL A 20 12.49 -17.37 19.71
CA VAL A 20 13.42 -16.23 19.67
C VAL A 20 13.06 -15.30 20.83
N ASP A 21 14.03 -14.99 21.69
CA ASP A 21 13.83 -13.98 22.71
C ASP A 21 13.83 -12.59 22.06
N ILE A 22 12.68 -11.92 22.18
CA ILE A 22 12.47 -10.56 21.66
C ILE A 22 13.49 -9.56 22.24
N HIS A 23 13.93 -9.76 23.48
CA HIS A 23 14.90 -8.88 24.14
C HIS A 23 16.33 -9.09 23.63
N GLU A 24 16.62 -10.26 23.06
CA GLU A 24 17.93 -10.60 22.49
C GLU A 24 18.06 -10.09 21.05
N VAL A 25 16.95 -9.99 20.30
CA VAL A 25 16.93 -9.50 18.92
C VAL A 25 16.68 -8.00 18.82
N LEU A 26 15.75 -7.47 19.62
CA LEU A 26 15.50 -6.03 19.71
C LEU A 26 16.40 -5.45 20.80
N ILE A 27 17.71 -5.43 20.55
CA ILE A 27 18.67 -4.85 21.46
C ILE A 27 18.47 -3.34 21.45
N TYR A 28 17.87 -2.85 22.52
CA TYR A 28 17.66 -1.44 22.79
C TYR A 28 18.80 -0.95 23.70
N GLU A 29 20.02 -0.86 23.17
CA GLU A 29 21.15 -0.35 23.97
C GLU A 29 20.95 1.13 24.33
N THR A 30 20.97 1.44 25.61
CA THR A 30 21.14 2.80 26.13
C THR A 30 22.57 2.91 26.68
N ASN A 31 23.52 3.23 25.81
CA ASN A 31 24.86 3.58 26.28
C ASN A 31 24.84 5.02 26.82
N ASP A 32 24.93 5.13 28.14
CA ASP A 32 25.27 6.36 28.86
C ASP A 32 26.72 6.73 28.51
N GLY A 33 26.90 7.48 27.43
CA GLY A 33 28.23 7.84 26.93
C GLY A 33 28.27 8.28 25.47
N GLN A 34 27.90 9.53 25.23
CA GLN A 34 28.35 10.39 24.11
C GLN A 34 28.16 9.96 22.65
N ASN A 35 27.40 8.89 22.37
CA ASN A 35 26.69 8.72 21.10
C ASN A 35 25.46 7.83 21.35
N SER A 36 24.45 8.39 22.02
CA SER A 36 23.26 7.65 22.43
C SER A 36 22.35 7.39 21.23
N THR A 37 22.39 6.18 20.70
CA THR A 37 21.36 5.69 19.76
C THR A 37 19.99 5.81 20.42
N ILE A 38 19.09 6.59 19.82
CA ILE A 38 17.72 6.74 20.31
C ILE A 38 16.91 5.54 19.82
N ILE A 39 16.39 4.77 20.76
CA ILE A 39 15.49 3.66 20.47
C ILE A 39 14.16 4.22 19.95
N PRO A 40 13.74 3.87 18.72
CA PRO A 40 12.50 4.39 18.18
C PRO A 40 11.31 3.75 18.89
N LYS A 41 10.40 4.60 19.37
CA LYS A 41 9.07 4.13 19.78
C LYS A 41 8.23 3.90 18.53
N ALA A 42 7.67 2.70 18.39
CA ALA A 42 6.81 2.39 17.25
C ALA A 42 5.59 3.33 17.21
N ALA A 43 5.39 4.00 16.07
CA ALA A 43 4.17 4.73 15.78
C ALA A 43 3.09 3.71 15.38
N THR A 44 2.29 3.26 16.33
CA THR A 44 1.21 2.30 16.06
C THR A 44 0.10 2.92 15.22
N CYS A 45 -0.53 2.14 14.34
CA CYS A 45 -1.68 2.58 13.54
C CYS A 45 -2.82 3.12 14.42
N THR A 46 -2.94 4.45 14.46
CA THR A 46 -3.88 5.19 15.31
C THR A 46 -4.31 6.47 14.61
N ILE A 47 -5.16 7.25 15.28
CA ILE A 47 -5.66 8.52 14.76
C ILE A 47 -4.70 9.64 15.16
N GLU A 48 -4.25 10.41 14.18
CA GLU A 48 -3.32 11.51 14.34
C GLU A 48 -3.86 12.78 13.68
N ASN A 49 -3.42 13.95 14.15
CA ASN A 49 -3.76 15.21 13.50
C ASN A 49 -2.89 15.42 12.27
N GLN A 50 -3.50 15.46 11.09
CA GLN A 50 -2.81 15.71 9.84
C GLN A 50 -3.28 17.01 9.21
N THR A 51 -2.34 17.77 8.65
CA THR A 51 -2.65 18.96 7.87
C THR A 51 -3.27 18.57 6.53
N VAL A 52 -4.40 19.19 6.19
CA VAL A 52 -5.13 18.99 4.94
C VAL A 52 -5.34 20.33 4.25
N SER A 53 -5.16 20.35 2.93
CA SER A 53 -5.44 21.53 2.11
C SER A 53 -6.94 21.82 2.11
N LEU A 54 -7.30 23.11 2.18
CA LEU A 54 -8.67 23.59 1.98
C LEU A 54 -8.87 24.22 0.60
N ARG A 55 -7.85 24.16 -0.27
CA ARG A 55 -7.97 24.55 -1.68
C ARG A 55 -8.62 23.41 -2.44
N ASP A 56 -9.74 23.69 -3.09
CA ASP A 56 -10.46 22.78 -3.99
C ASP A 56 -10.28 23.14 -5.47
N ASP A 57 -9.52 24.19 -5.75
CA ASP A 57 -9.23 24.71 -7.09
C ASP A 57 -7.73 25.09 -7.18
N ASP A 58 -7.09 24.69 -8.28
CA ASP A 58 -5.66 24.92 -8.55
C ASP A 58 -5.36 26.31 -9.14
N ASN A 59 -6.39 27.15 -9.34
CA ASN A 59 -6.23 28.50 -9.88
C ASN A 59 -5.27 29.33 -9.01
N PRO A 60 -4.12 29.77 -9.55
CA PRO A 60 -3.11 30.51 -8.79
C PRO A 60 -3.56 31.90 -8.39
N SER A 61 -4.57 32.48 -9.05
CA SER A 61 -5.16 33.78 -8.70
C SER A 61 -6.12 33.69 -7.51
N LEU A 62 -6.41 32.51 -6.96
CA LEU A 62 -7.30 32.35 -5.81
C LEU A 62 -6.51 32.06 -4.53
N TYR A 63 -6.78 32.85 -3.50
CA TYR A 63 -6.27 32.63 -2.14
C TYR A 63 -7.41 32.17 -1.23
N TYR A 64 -7.18 31.04 -0.54
CA TYR A 64 -8.12 30.46 0.41
C TYR A 64 -7.65 30.80 1.82
N SER A 65 -8.53 31.40 2.63
CA SER A 65 -8.25 31.76 4.01
C SER A 65 -9.12 30.95 4.97
N PRO A 66 -8.52 30.14 5.87
CA PRO A 66 -7.12 29.69 5.85
C PRO A 66 -6.86 28.72 4.68
N PRO A 67 -5.59 28.53 4.25
CA PRO A 67 -5.27 27.65 3.11
C PRO A 67 -5.29 26.15 3.48
N CYS A 68 -5.13 25.83 4.76
CA CYS A 68 -5.14 24.47 5.28
C CYS A 68 -5.67 24.45 6.71
N THR A 69 -6.11 23.27 7.16
CA THR A 69 -6.50 23.01 8.54
C THR A 69 -5.97 21.66 9.00
N ARG A 70 -6.17 21.30 10.26
CA ARG A 70 -5.86 19.97 10.79
C ARG A 70 -7.14 19.19 11.00
N VAL A 71 -7.14 17.94 10.53
CA VAL A 71 -8.21 16.97 10.79
C VAL A 71 -7.60 15.67 11.27
N LYS A 72 -8.41 14.85 11.93
CA LYS A 72 -7.98 13.51 12.35
C LYS A 72 -7.89 12.59 11.13
N ARG A 73 -6.73 11.97 10.94
CA ARG A 73 -6.46 10.96 9.89
C ARG A 73 -5.80 9.75 10.51
N CYS A 74 -5.87 8.63 9.81
CA CYS A 74 -5.17 7.41 10.21
C CYS A 74 -3.69 7.58 9.85
N GLY A 75 -2.83 7.37 10.85
CA GLY A 75 -1.38 7.48 10.74
C GLY A 75 -0.68 6.39 11.53
N GLY A 76 0.63 6.26 11.29
CA GLY A 76 1.46 5.22 11.91
C GLY A 76 1.79 4.05 10.98
N CYS A 77 2.45 3.05 11.56
CA CYS A 77 3.06 1.93 10.87
C CYS A 77 2.27 0.63 11.08
N CYS A 78 2.38 -0.28 10.11
CA CYS A 78 1.87 -1.64 10.15
C CYS A 78 3.00 -2.65 9.90
N GLY A 79 2.83 -3.90 10.34
CA GLY A 79 3.92 -4.88 10.41
C GLY A 79 4.39 -5.50 9.08
N SER A 80 3.85 -5.10 7.94
CA SER A 80 4.23 -5.61 6.62
C SER A 80 3.95 -4.57 5.54
N SER A 81 4.72 -4.61 4.45
CA SER A 81 4.50 -3.77 3.26
C SER A 81 3.18 -4.07 2.52
N LEU A 82 2.52 -5.19 2.81
CA LEU A 82 1.24 -5.58 2.19
C LEU A 82 0.03 -4.95 2.89
N VAL A 83 0.23 -4.27 4.02
CA VAL A 83 -0.82 -3.64 4.81
C VAL A 83 -0.50 -2.16 5.05
N SER A 84 -1.54 -1.34 5.18
CA SER A 84 -1.42 0.08 5.52
C SER A 84 -2.43 0.47 6.60
N CYS A 85 -2.15 1.58 7.31
CA CYS A 85 -3.07 2.11 8.32
C CYS A 85 -4.24 2.81 7.63
N GLN A 86 -5.41 2.17 7.63
CA GLN A 86 -6.58 2.61 6.88
C GLN A 86 -7.76 2.92 7.82
N PRO A 87 -8.64 3.87 7.45
CA PRO A 87 -9.85 4.14 8.22
C PRO A 87 -10.84 2.98 8.14
N THR A 88 -11.50 2.71 9.26
CA THR A 88 -12.66 1.81 9.33
C THR A 88 -13.98 2.53 9.52
N GLU A 89 -13.91 3.79 9.95
CA GLU A 89 -15.04 4.66 10.19
C GLU A 89 -14.61 6.10 9.89
N VAL A 90 -15.42 6.80 9.12
CA VAL A 90 -15.15 8.17 8.66
C VAL A 90 -16.35 9.06 8.93
N GLU A 91 -16.08 10.34 9.18
CA GLU A 91 -17.07 11.41 9.29
C GLU A 91 -16.70 12.56 8.35
N MET A 92 -17.69 13.25 7.80
CA MET A 92 -17.48 14.39 6.90
C MET A 92 -17.62 15.69 7.67
N LEU A 93 -16.59 16.54 7.63
CA LEU A 93 -16.61 17.88 8.21
C LEU A 93 -16.80 18.92 7.11
N ASN A 94 -17.58 19.97 7.40
CA ASN A 94 -17.79 21.10 6.50
C ASN A 94 -17.06 22.32 7.05
N PHE A 95 -16.05 22.81 6.35
CA PHE A 95 -15.33 24.03 6.70
C PHE A 95 -15.77 25.18 5.80
N GLU A 96 -16.13 26.31 6.40
CA GLU A 96 -16.33 27.55 5.65
C GLU A 96 -14.98 28.26 5.47
N VAL A 97 -14.60 28.54 4.23
CA VAL A 97 -13.38 29.27 3.85
C VAL A 97 -13.72 30.55 3.12
N THR A 98 -12.88 31.57 3.29
CA THR A 98 -12.99 32.80 2.52
C THR A 98 -12.09 32.72 1.30
N VAL A 99 -12.64 32.91 0.11
CA VAL A 99 -11.90 32.92 -1.14
C VAL A 99 -11.67 34.37 -1.57
N LEU A 100 -10.41 34.73 -1.76
CA LEU A 100 -9.98 36.01 -2.30
C LEU A 100 -9.45 35.82 -3.71
N GLN A 101 -9.72 36.76 -4.61
CA GLN A 101 -9.18 36.76 -5.96
C GLN A 101 -8.11 37.83 -6.10
N TYR A 102 -6.97 37.46 -6.69
CA TYR A 102 -5.87 38.35 -6.99
C TYR A 102 -5.99 38.89 -8.42
N ASN A 103 -6.23 40.19 -8.53
CA ASN A 103 -6.18 40.97 -9.76
C ASN A 103 -5.41 42.26 -9.44
N GLU A 104 -4.07 42.20 -9.37
CA GLU A 104 -3.15 43.26 -8.88
C GLU A 104 -3.28 43.58 -7.37
N THR A 105 -4.47 43.45 -6.82
CA THR A 105 -4.78 43.46 -5.38
C THR A 105 -5.71 42.30 -5.03
N PHE A 106 -5.82 41.94 -3.75
CA PHE A 106 -6.77 40.93 -3.31
C PHE A 106 -8.16 41.52 -3.10
N THR A 107 -9.17 40.91 -3.71
CA THR A 107 -10.58 41.24 -3.51
C THR A 107 -11.35 40.03 -2.96
N PHE A 108 -12.38 40.28 -2.15
CA PHE A 108 -13.27 39.21 -1.72
C PHE A 108 -14.04 38.65 -2.92
N LYS A 109 -13.96 37.32 -3.11
CA LYS A 109 -14.70 36.62 -4.16
C LYS A 109 -15.98 36.01 -3.58
N GLU A 110 -15.83 35.10 -2.62
CA GLU A 110 -16.96 34.39 -2.01
C GLU A 110 -16.58 33.71 -0.68
N LYS A 111 -17.60 33.23 0.04
CA LYS A 111 -17.44 32.21 1.07
C LYS A 111 -17.78 30.86 0.46
N ARG A 112 -16.93 29.86 0.69
CA ARG A 112 -17.08 28.52 0.12
C ARG A 112 -17.10 27.48 1.23
N ILE A 113 -17.91 26.44 1.08
CA ILE A 113 -17.92 25.28 1.98
C ILE A 113 -17.07 24.18 1.36
N ILE A 114 -16.05 23.74 2.11
CA ILE A 114 -15.16 22.65 1.72
C ILE A 114 -15.44 21.46 2.63
N THR A 115 -15.88 20.36 2.04
CA THR A 115 -16.13 19.11 2.77
C THR A 115 -14.86 18.29 2.83
N VAL A 116 -14.44 17.93 4.04
CA VAL A 116 -13.19 17.21 4.32
C VAL A 116 -13.49 15.96 5.14
N GLU A 117 -12.94 14.83 4.70
CA GLU A 117 -13.02 13.57 5.44
C GLU A 117 -12.15 13.59 6.70
N GLN A 118 -12.74 13.17 7.83
CA GLN A 118 -12.10 12.94 9.11
C GLN A 118 -12.25 11.46 9.51
N HIS A 119 -11.17 10.84 9.98
CA HIS A 119 -11.18 9.43 10.38
C HIS A 119 -11.51 9.29 11.87
N VAL A 120 -12.41 8.36 12.20
CA VAL A 120 -12.91 8.12 13.57
C VAL A 120 -12.31 6.84 14.18
N LYS A 121 -11.96 5.86 13.33
CA LYS A 121 -11.30 4.60 13.74
C LYS A 121 -10.34 4.14 12.66
N CYS A 122 -9.26 3.47 13.07
CA CYS A 122 -8.19 3.01 12.19
C CYS A 122 -7.85 1.54 12.46
N LYS A 123 -7.41 0.83 11.42
CA LYS A 123 -6.78 -0.49 11.55
C LYS A 123 -5.72 -0.69 10.46
N CYS A 124 -4.77 -1.58 10.71
CA CYS A 124 -3.95 -2.12 9.64
C CYS A 124 -4.82 -3.02 8.76
N ASP A 125 -4.90 -2.70 7.47
CA ASP A 125 -5.67 -3.47 6.50
C ASP A 125 -4.86 -3.68 5.22
N CYS A 126 -5.21 -4.71 4.46
CA CYS A 126 -4.52 -5.03 3.21
C CYS A 126 -4.62 -3.86 2.23
N ILE A 127 -3.51 -3.56 1.54
CA ILE A 127 -3.48 -2.51 0.51
C ILE A 127 -4.30 -2.97 -0.69
N VAL A 128 -4.01 -4.18 -1.20
CA VAL A 128 -4.79 -4.84 -2.25
C VAL A 128 -6.13 -5.27 -1.67
N LYS A 129 -7.21 -4.95 -2.38
CA LYS A 129 -8.57 -5.35 -2.07
C LYS A 129 -9.06 -6.37 -3.08
N GLU A 130 -10.15 -7.06 -2.74
CA GLU A 130 -10.76 -8.07 -3.61
C GLU A 130 -11.15 -7.53 -4.98
N LYS A 131 -11.63 -6.29 -5.04
CA LYS A 131 -11.95 -5.58 -6.29
C LYS A 131 -10.76 -5.32 -7.21
N ASP A 132 -9.53 -5.41 -6.68
CA ASP A 132 -8.31 -5.20 -7.45
C ASP A 132 -7.85 -6.51 -8.13
N CYS A 133 -8.47 -7.64 -7.79
CA CYS A 133 -8.15 -8.93 -8.39
C CYS A 133 -8.84 -9.12 -9.75
N LYS A 134 -8.13 -9.75 -10.68
CA LYS A 134 -8.67 -10.13 -12.01
C LYS A 134 -9.62 -11.32 -11.88
N PRO A 135 -10.48 -11.59 -12.88
CA PRO A 135 -11.41 -12.73 -12.86
C PRO A 135 -10.77 -14.11 -12.72
N SER A 136 -9.51 -14.28 -13.16
CA SER A 136 -8.72 -15.52 -12.99
C SER A 136 -8.07 -15.65 -11.61
N GLN A 137 -8.19 -14.63 -10.76
CA GLN A 137 -7.57 -14.58 -9.45
C GLN A 137 -8.63 -14.62 -8.35
N MET A 138 -8.23 -15.09 -7.19
CA MET A 138 -9.01 -15.05 -5.96
C MET A 138 -8.26 -14.24 -4.90
N TYR A 139 -8.97 -13.38 -4.18
CA TYR A 139 -8.36 -12.58 -3.13
C TYR A 139 -8.06 -13.43 -1.89
N SER A 140 -6.77 -13.53 -1.53
CA SER A 140 -6.35 -14.15 -0.28
C SER A 140 -6.32 -13.12 0.84
N THR A 141 -7.38 -13.08 1.66
CA THR A 141 -7.43 -12.18 2.83
C THR A 141 -6.29 -12.44 3.83
N ARG A 142 -5.74 -13.65 3.89
CA ARG A 142 -4.64 -13.97 4.82
C ARG A 142 -3.30 -13.41 4.34
N GLU A 143 -3.08 -13.41 3.03
CA GLU A 143 -1.83 -13.01 2.40
C GLU A 143 -1.88 -11.59 1.83
N CYS A 144 -3.04 -10.91 1.91
CA CYS A 144 -3.25 -9.57 1.38
C CYS A 144 -2.84 -9.44 -0.10
N ARG A 145 -3.09 -10.49 -0.90
CA ARG A 145 -2.76 -10.53 -2.33
C ARG A 145 -3.79 -11.31 -3.12
N CYS A 146 -3.87 -11.02 -4.40
CA CYS A 146 -4.58 -11.85 -5.36
C CYS A 146 -3.72 -13.10 -5.64
N VAL A 147 -4.35 -14.27 -5.59
CA VAL A 147 -3.69 -15.55 -5.90
C VAL A 147 -4.41 -16.19 -7.08
N CYS A 148 -3.67 -16.83 -7.96
CA CYS A 148 -4.25 -17.52 -9.10
C CYS A 148 -5.07 -18.73 -8.65
N ASN A 149 -6.15 -19.03 -9.37
CA ASN A 149 -7.01 -20.17 -9.06
C ASN A 149 -6.42 -21.50 -9.58
N ASN A 150 -5.60 -21.45 -10.61
CA ASN A 150 -4.98 -22.58 -11.32
C ASN A 150 -3.62 -22.98 -10.71
N SER A 151 -3.59 -23.21 -9.40
CA SER A 151 -2.36 -23.61 -8.68
C SER A 151 -1.70 -24.89 -9.22
N GLU A 152 -2.44 -25.79 -9.85
CA GLU A 152 -1.88 -26.99 -10.49
C GLU A 152 -1.09 -26.65 -11.76
N GLU A 153 -1.52 -25.64 -12.52
CA GLU A 153 -0.80 -25.17 -13.71
C GLU A 153 0.47 -24.42 -13.32
N GLU A 154 0.42 -23.65 -12.24
CA GLU A 154 1.59 -23.00 -11.63
C GLU A 154 2.64 -24.04 -11.24
N GLN A 155 2.26 -25.10 -10.52
CA GLN A 155 3.19 -26.16 -10.15
C GLN A 155 3.82 -26.87 -11.36
N LYS A 156 3.03 -27.16 -12.40
CA LYS A 156 3.55 -27.75 -13.65
C LYS A 156 4.45 -26.78 -14.43
N CYS A 157 4.24 -25.48 -14.27
CA CYS A 157 5.08 -24.46 -14.88
C CYS A 157 6.44 -24.40 -14.18
N ASP A 158 6.44 -24.44 -12.84
CA ASP A 158 7.66 -24.39 -12.03
C ASP A 158 8.59 -25.58 -12.26
N GLU A 159 8.05 -26.72 -12.72
CA GLU A 159 8.84 -27.89 -13.14
C GLU A 159 9.58 -27.69 -14.48
N GLN A 160 9.22 -26.68 -15.27
CA GLN A 160 9.79 -26.43 -16.60
C GLN A 160 10.89 -25.36 -16.56
N GLU A 161 12.12 -25.73 -16.88
CA GLU A 161 13.29 -24.84 -16.78
C GLU A 161 13.25 -23.60 -17.70
N LYS A 162 12.50 -23.65 -18.80
CA LYS A 162 12.41 -22.56 -19.79
C LYS A 162 11.17 -21.67 -19.61
N LYS A 163 10.34 -21.96 -18.62
CA LYS A 163 9.10 -21.23 -18.38
C LYS A 163 9.10 -20.59 -17.01
N ILE A 164 8.29 -19.54 -16.88
CA ILE A 164 8.06 -18.82 -15.65
C ILE A 164 6.57 -18.55 -15.50
N TRP A 165 6.08 -18.68 -14.28
CA TRP A 165 4.71 -18.35 -13.95
C TRP A 165 4.53 -16.84 -13.81
N ASP A 166 3.60 -16.28 -14.57
CA ASP A 166 3.16 -14.90 -14.42
C ASP A 166 1.94 -14.86 -13.49
N SER A 167 2.14 -14.35 -12.26
CA SER A 167 1.08 -14.24 -11.26
C SER A 167 0.00 -13.20 -11.59
N ASP A 168 0.28 -12.24 -12.47
CA ASP A 168 -0.67 -11.22 -12.88
C ASP A 168 -1.60 -11.75 -13.97
N THR A 169 -1.11 -12.58 -14.89
CA THR A 169 -1.94 -13.18 -15.94
C THR A 169 -2.44 -14.58 -15.59
N CYS A 170 -1.87 -15.20 -14.55
CA CYS A 170 -2.13 -16.58 -14.14
C CYS A 170 -1.86 -17.57 -15.28
N SER A 171 -0.72 -17.39 -15.95
CA SER A 171 -0.30 -18.24 -17.06
C SER A 171 1.19 -18.56 -17.01
N CYS A 172 1.53 -19.70 -17.62
CA CYS A 172 2.91 -20.14 -17.77
C CYS A 172 3.47 -19.58 -19.09
N GLN A 173 4.52 -18.76 -18.99
CA GLN A 173 5.10 -18.05 -20.13
C GLN A 173 6.55 -18.47 -20.35
N CYS A 174 7.04 -18.33 -21.58
CA CYS A 174 8.44 -18.55 -21.88
C CYS A 174 9.30 -17.44 -21.27
N ILE A 175 10.45 -17.79 -20.68
CA ILE A 175 11.36 -16.79 -20.09
C ILE A 175 11.94 -15.89 -21.19
N GLU A 176 12.27 -16.48 -22.33
CA GLU A 176 12.78 -15.78 -23.50
C GLU A 176 11.91 -16.12 -24.72
N GLU A 177 11.41 -15.07 -25.37
CA GLU A 177 10.80 -15.15 -26.70
C GLU A 177 11.82 -14.69 -27.73
N GLN A 178 12.02 -15.50 -28.77
CA GLN A 178 13.00 -15.24 -29.83
C GLN A 178 12.32 -15.14 -31.20
N GLU A 179 12.84 -14.28 -32.06
CA GLU A 179 12.38 -14.20 -33.45
C GLU A 179 12.96 -15.37 -34.27
N CYS A 180 12.06 -16.22 -34.78
CA CYS A 180 12.45 -17.36 -35.58
C CYS A 180 12.85 -16.97 -37.02
N THR A 181 13.79 -17.71 -37.59
CA THR A 181 14.20 -17.55 -38.98
C THR A 181 13.16 -18.09 -39.96
N THR A 182 13.26 -17.70 -41.24
CA THR A 182 12.29 -18.06 -42.29
C THR A 182 12.05 -19.57 -42.35
N GLY A 183 10.78 -19.98 -42.21
CA GLY A 183 10.36 -21.39 -42.22
C GLY A 183 10.24 -22.03 -40.83
N TYR A 184 10.54 -21.29 -39.76
CA TYR A 184 10.33 -21.72 -38.39
C TYR A 184 9.30 -20.83 -37.69
N LYS A 185 8.52 -21.41 -36.78
CA LYS A 185 7.56 -20.72 -35.93
C LYS A 185 7.92 -20.96 -34.46
N PHE A 186 7.75 -19.94 -33.64
CA PHE A 186 7.98 -20.07 -32.20
C PHE A 186 6.86 -20.91 -31.58
N ASP A 187 7.25 -21.97 -30.89
CA ASP A 187 6.36 -22.85 -30.14
C ASP A 187 6.35 -22.42 -28.67
N TYR A 188 5.17 -22.04 -28.16
CA TYR A 188 4.98 -21.57 -26.79
C TYR A 188 4.91 -22.72 -25.77
N ASP A 189 4.82 -23.98 -26.23
CA ASP A 189 4.88 -25.16 -25.38
C ASP A 189 6.33 -25.56 -25.09
N THR A 190 7.23 -25.50 -26.08
CA THR A 190 8.66 -25.84 -25.94
C THR A 190 9.59 -24.63 -25.73
N CYS A 191 9.07 -23.41 -25.92
CA CYS A 191 9.82 -22.16 -25.91
C CYS A 191 11.00 -22.15 -26.90
N CYS A 192 10.81 -22.78 -28.06
CA CYS A 192 11.83 -22.92 -29.10
C CYS A 192 11.22 -22.67 -30.49
N CYS A 193 12.08 -22.36 -31.47
CA CYS A 193 11.67 -22.27 -32.87
C CYS A 193 11.60 -23.67 -33.50
N GLU A 194 10.43 -24.05 -33.99
CA GLU A 194 10.18 -25.34 -34.64
C GLU A 194 9.77 -25.15 -36.10
N LEU A 195 10.01 -26.16 -36.94
CA LEU A 195 9.72 -26.07 -38.37
C LEU A 195 8.21 -25.93 -38.59
N ALA A 196 7.79 -24.92 -39.36
CA ALA A 196 6.39 -24.60 -39.61
C ALA A 196 5.71 -25.57 -40.60
#